data_AF-A0A9W8MXC3-F1
#
_entry.id   AF-A0A9W8MXC3-F1
#
_cell.length_a   1.000
_cell.length_b   1.000
_cell.length_c   1.000
_cell.angle_alpha   90.00
_cell.angle_beta   90.00
_cell.angle_gamma   90.00
#
_symmetry.space_group_name_H-M   'P 1'
#
loop_
_entity.id
_entity.type
_entity.pdbx_description
1 polymer ?
#
loop_
_entity_poly.entity_id
_entity_poly.type
_entity_poly.pdbx_seq_one_letter_code
_entity_poly.pdbx_strand_id
1 'polypeptide(L)'
;MKFLSILSSLALLGATATAAPTSSAELATRGVAESIVNATALGVDVYGQIPGDAVRKAPGYFTAEPGTHTWAWIRAQMDIDWNAIPVDKRDELEKNQTFANIGIGMFAQDWCNGVAVFFDNVRYNVQHFTATNMFSVVISHRGLRNNEQLDFSRRSGNDFCGMYLYTAAQNTPVGCFNSQLINCFRLWLR
;
A
#
# COMPACT_ATOMS: atom_id res chain seq x y z
N MET A 1 52.83 30.34 -41.77
CA MET A 1 52.14 29.19 -42.39
C MET A 1 51.72 28.24 -41.27
N LYS A 2 50.50 27.71 -41.37
CA LYS A 2 49.67 27.17 -40.28
C LYS A 2 50.17 25.83 -39.73
N PHE A 3 50.26 25.71 -38.41
CA PHE A 3 50.35 24.43 -37.69
C PHE A 3 48.94 23.84 -37.56
N LEU A 4 48.70 22.66 -38.14
CA LEU A 4 47.51 21.86 -37.89
C LEU A 4 47.77 20.96 -36.66
N SER A 5 47.03 21.17 -35.58
CA SER A 5 46.91 20.22 -34.48
C SER A 5 45.56 19.52 -34.59
N ILE A 6 45.57 18.22 -34.85
CA ILE A 6 44.37 17.36 -34.88
C ILE A 6 44.12 16.90 -33.44
N LEU A 7 43.02 17.35 -32.84
CA LEU A 7 42.49 16.81 -31.58
C LEU A 7 41.79 15.48 -31.87
N SER A 8 42.31 14.38 -31.31
CA SER A 8 41.65 13.09 -31.28
C SER A 8 40.68 13.04 -30.08
N SER A 9 39.39 13.19 -30.33
CA SER A 9 38.33 12.98 -29.34
C SER A 9 38.02 11.48 -29.23
N LEU A 10 38.56 10.79 -28.21
CA LEU A 10 38.12 9.45 -27.83
C LEU A 10 36.75 9.56 -27.15
N ALA A 11 35.69 9.14 -27.84
CA ALA A 11 34.37 9.00 -27.27
C ALA A 11 34.35 7.77 -26.35
N LEU A 12 34.17 7.98 -25.04
CA LEU A 12 33.79 6.93 -24.10
C LEU A 12 32.39 6.43 -24.46
N LEU A 13 32.29 5.24 -25.05
CA LEU A 13 31.05 4.47 -25.08
C LEU A 13 30.78 3.96 -23.66
N GLY A 14 29.85 4.62 -22.97
CA GLY A 14 29.28 4.12 -21.72
C GLY A 14 28.50 2.84 -21.98
N ALA A 15 29.03 1.71 -21.53
CA ALA A 15 28.32 0.45 -21.46
C ALA A 15 27.19 0.58 -20.43
N THR A 16 25.96 0.77 -20.90
CA THR A 16 24.77 0.56 -20.07
C THR A 16 24.57 -0.94 -19.95
N ALA A 17 24.88 -1.48 -18.76
CA ALA A 17 24.52 -2.85 -18.42
C ALA A 17 22.99 -2.94 -18.28
N THR A 18 22.32 -3.35 -19.35
CA THR A 18 20.93 -3.83 -19.25
C THR A 18 20.98 -5.16 -18.50
N ALA A 19 20.49 -5.19 -17.26
CA ALA A 19 20.25 -6.43 -16.55
C ALA A 19 19.40 -7.35 -17.44
N ALA A 20 19.94 -8.50 -17.82
CA ALA A 20 19.21 -9.47 -18.63
C ALA A 20 17.99 -9.97 -17.85
N PRO A 21 16.84 -10.21 -18.52
CA PRO A 21 15.68 -10.78 -17.86
C PRO A 21 16.04 -12.16 -17.32
N THR A 22 15.82 -12.36 -16.02
CA THR A 22 16.05 -13.64 -15.34
C THR A 22 15.12 -14.68 -15.95
N SER A 23 15.67 -15.83 -16.40
CA SER A 23 14.87 -16.83 -17.11
C SER A 23 13.80 -17.45 -16.19
N SER A 24 12.63 -17.78 -16.75
CA SER A 24 11.51 -18.40 -16.04
C SER A 24 11.88 -19.68 -15.28
N ALA A 25 12.89 -20.41 -15.75
CA ALA A 25 13.42 -21.62 -15.12
C ALA A 25 14.19 -21.32 -13.80
N GLU A 26 14.81 -20.15 -13.70
CA GLU A 26 15.57 -19.72 -12.52
C GLU A 26 14.64 -19.17 -11.41
N LEU A 27 13.48 -18.61 -11.77
CA LEU A 27 12.46 -18.23 -10.78
C LEU A 27 11.73 -19.46 -10.19
N ALA A 28 11.43 -20.47 -11.01
CA ALA A 28 10.75 -21.69 -10.54
C ALA A 28 11.58 -22.48 -9.53
N THR A 29 12.91 -22.50 -9.68
CA THR A 29 13.85 -23.15 -8.76
C THR A 29 14.01 -22.40 -7.42
N ARG A 30 13.57 -21.13 -7.35
CA ARG A 30 13.55 -20.32 -6.12
C ARG A 30 12.26 -20.43 -5.32
N GLY A 31 11.35 -21.33 -5.70
CA GLY A 31 10.06 -21.50 -5.01
C GLY A 31 9.05 -20.37 -5.30
N VAL A 32 9.26 -19.60 -6.37
CA VAL A 32 8.33 -18.55 -6.80
C VAL A 32 7.11 -19.20 -7.47
N ALA A 33 5.91 -18.74 -7.11
CA ALA A 33 4.66 -19.28 -7.65
C ALA A 33 4.60 -19.18 -9.19
N GLU A 34 4.05 -20.20 -9.82
CA GLU A 34 3.96 -20.31 -11.29
C GLU A 34 3.23 -19.11 -11.91
N SER A 35 2.22 -18.58 -11.24
CA SER A 35 1.47 -17.40 -11.68
C SER A 35 2.33 -16.14 -11.78
N ILE A 36 3.29 -15.95 -10.87
CA ILE A 36 4.25 -14.84 -10.89
C ILE A 36 5.22 -15.02 -12.06
N VAL A 37 5.69 -16.25 -12.29
CA VAL A 37 6.57 -16.58 -13.43
C VAL A 37 5.86 -16.32 -14.75
N ASN A 38 4.61 -16.77 -14.88
CA ASN A 38 3.79 -16.60 -16.07
C ASN A 38 3.47 -15.13 -16.34
N ALA A 39 3.13 -14.34 -15.30
CA ALA A 39 2.90 -12.91 -15.45
C ALA A 39 4.19 -12.15 -15.83
N THR A 40 5.31 -12.46 -15.19
CA THR A 40 6.60 -11.85 -15.53
C THR A 40 7.03 -12.18 -16.96
N ALA A 41 6.78 -13.40 -17.43
CA ALA A 41 7.06 -13.81 -18.81
C ALA A 41 6.21 -13.04 -19.84
N LEU A 42 5.02 -12.56 -19.44
CA LEU A 42 4.17 -11.69 -20.24
C LEU A 42 4.62 -10.21 -20.17
N GLY A 43 5.72 -9.89 -19.50
CA GLY A 43 6.19 -8.52 -19.28
C GLY A 43 5.32 -7.73 -18.31
N VAL A 44 4.45 -8.41 -17.56
CA VAL A 44 3.61 -7.78 -16.54
C VAL A 44 4.47 -7.54 -15.32
N ASP A 45 4.54 -6.28 -14.89
CA ASP A 45 5.09 -5.94 -13.59
C ASP A 45 4.13 -6.41 -12.50
N VAL A 46 4.37 -7.62 -12.00
CA VAL A 46 3.57 -8.22 -10.91
C VAL A 46 3.55 -7.32 -9.70
N TYR A 47 4.60 -6.53 -9.46
CA TYR A 47 4.69 -5.64 -8.30
C TYR A 47 4.25 -4.20 -8.60
N GLY A 48 3.91 -3.91 -9.85
CA GLY A 48 3.52 -2.60 -10.34
C GLY A 48 2.02 -2.33 -10.29
N GLN A 49 1.60 -1.27 -10.98
CA GLN A 49 0.18 -0.90 -11.11
C GLN A 49 -0.61 -1.96 -11.89
N ILE A 50 -1.94 -1.98 -11.67
CA ILE A 50 -2.87 -2.77 -12.47
C ILE A 50 -2.66 -2.43 -13.96
N PRO A 51 -2.44 -3.42 -14.84
CA PRO A 51 -2.26 -3.20 -16.26
C PRO A 51 -3.48 -2.49 -16.91
N GLY A 52 -3.23 -1.78 -18.01
CA GLY A 52 -4.22 -0.92 -18.65
C GLY A 52 -5.42 -1.63 -19.31
N ASP A 53 -5.38 -2.96 -19.41
CA ASP A 53 -6.46 -3.79 -19.97
C ASP A 53 -7.50 -4.24 -18.92
N ALA A 54 -7.45 -3.66 -17.71
CA ALA A 54 -8.41 -3.89 -16.65
C ALA A 54 -9.80 -3.29 -16.95
N VAL A 55 -10.85 -4.07 -16.72
CA VAL A 55 -12.23 -3.62 -16.85
C VAL A 55 -12.75 -3.17 -15.48
N ARG A 56 -13.04 -1.87 -15.32
CA ARG A 56 -13.58 -1.32 -14.08
C ARG A 56 -15.08 -1.65 -13.95
N LYS A 57 -15.48 -2.35 -12.89
CA LYS A 57 -16.90 -2.68 -12.60
C LYS A 57 -17.54 -1.74 -11.59
N ALA A 58 -16.76 -1.28 -10.62
CA ALA A 58 -17.18 -0.33 -9.59
C ALA A 58 -15.96 0.49 -9.10
N PRO A 59 -16.15 1.57 -8.32
CA PRO A 59 -15.04 2.31 -7.74
C PRO A 59 -14.11 1.39 -6.92
N GLY A 60 -12.88 1.18 -7.41
CA GLY A 60 -11.88 0.31 -6.77
C GLY A 60 -11.97 -1.17 -7.11
N TYR A 61 -12.94 -1.59 -7.93
CA TYR A 61 -13.10 -2.99 -8.35
C TYR A 61 -12.82 -3.17 -9.84
N PHE A 62 -11.80 -3.97 -10.14
CA PHE A 62 -11.35 -4.29 -11.48
C PHE A 62 -11.53 -5.78 -11.77
N THR A 63 -11.91 -6.12 -13.00
CA THR A 63 -12.04 -7.48 -13.50
C THR A 63 -11.24 -7.64 -14.78
N ALA A 64 -10.88 -8.86 -15.13
CA ALA A 64 -10.17 -9.19 -16.36
C ALA A 64 -10.64 -10.54 -16.90
N GLU A 65 -10.62 -10.69 -18.22
CA GLU A 65 -10.89 -11.97 -18.88
C GLU A 65 -9.62 -12.86 -18.85
N PRO A 66 -9.77 -14.18 -18.75
CA PRO A 66 -8.65 -15.09 -18.86
C PRO A 66 -7.81 -14.85 -20.12
N GLY A 67 -6.49 -14.71 -19.95
CA GLY A 67 -5.54 -14.48 -21.04
C GLY A 67 -5.12 -13.02 -21.24
N THR A 68 -5.68 -12.07 -20.49
CA THR A 68 -5.21 -10.67 -20.51
C THR A 68 -4.04 -10.44 -19.54
N HIS A 69 -3.32 -9.31 -19.69
CA HIS A 69 -2.24 -8.94 -18.78
C HIS A 69 -2.75 -8.68 -17.37
N THR A 70 -3.90 -7.99 -17.23
CA THR A 70 -4.54 -7.82 -15.92
C THR A 70 -4.94 -9.16 -15.29
N TRP A 71 -5.41 -10.14 -16.07
CA TRP A 71 -5.72 -11.46 -15.51
C TRP A 71 -4.49 -12.16 -14.94
N ALA A 72 -3.38 -12.13 -15.68
CA ALA A 72 -2.10 -12.64 -15.21
C ALA A 72 -1.61 -11.89 -13.95
N TRP A 73 -1.77 -10.57 -13.90
CA TRP A 73 -1.46 -9.75 -12.74
C TRP A 73 -2.30 -10.13 -11.52
N ILE A 74 -3.64 -10.24 -11.65
CA ILE A 74 -4.55 -10.61 -10.55
C ILE A 74 -4.17 -11.98 -9.98
N ARG A 75 -3.88 -12.95 -10.86
CA ARG A 75 -3.48 -14.31 -10.45
C ARG A 75 -2.14 -14.30 -9.72
N ALA A 76 -1.15 -13.58 -10.25
CA ALA A 76 0.15 -13.44 -9.61
C ALA A 76 0.04 -12.79 -8.23
N GLN A 77 -0.82 -11.77 -8.09
CA GLN A 77 -1.07 -11.10 -6.82
C GLN A 77 -1.65 -12.02 -5.74
N MET A 78 -2.46 -13.02 -6.11
CA MET A 78 -3.04 -13.98 -5.16
C MET A 78 -1.99 -14.93 -4.57
N ASP A 79 -0.95 -15.25 -5.35
CA ASP A 79 0.08 -16.23 -4.98
C ASP A 79 1.36 -15.57 -4.45
N ILE A 80 1.35 -14.26 -4.22
CA ILE A 80 2.44 -13.55 -3.56
C ILE A 80 2.60 -14.11 -2.13
N ASP A 81 3.75 -14.74 -1.88
CA ASP A 81 4.20 -14.99 -0.51
C ASP A 81 4.74 -13.70 0.08
N TRP A 82 3.87 -13.00 0.80
CA TRP A 82 4.20 -11.75 1.47
C TRP A 82 5.36 -11.90 2.46
N ASN A 83 5.65 -13.09 2.98
CA ASN A 83 6.78 -13.29 3.90
C ASN A 83 8.13 -13.38 3.18
N ALA A 84 8.15 -13.73 1.89
CA ALA A 84 9.35 -13.84 1.08
C ALA A 84 9.77 -12.51 0.44
N ILE A 85 8.89 -11.50 0.41
CA ILE A 85 9.19 -10.20 -0.18
C ILE A 85 10.06 -9.35 0.75
N PRO A 86 11.14 -8.72 0.27
CA PRO A 86 11.92 -7.72 1.02
C PRO A 86 11.03 -6.58 1.53
N VAL A 87 11.24 -6.11 2.77
CA VAL A 87 10.35 -5.12 3.41
C VAL A 87 10.19 -3.85 2.57
N ASP A 88 11.26 -3.38 1.93
CA ASP A 88 11.29 -2.23 1.02
C ASP A 88 10.40 -2.41 -0.23
N LYS A 89 10.21 -3.65 -0.68
CA LYS A 89 9.34 -4.01 -1.81
C LYS A 89 7.89 -4.22 -1.40
N ARG A 90 7.63 -4.56 -0.12
CA ARG A 90 6.25 -4.68 0.42
C ARG A 90 5.56 -3.32 0.47
N ASP A 91 6.32 -2.28 0.81
CA ASP A 91 5.78 -0.93 0.93
C ASP A 91 5.28 -0.37 -0.42
N GLU A 92 5.93 -0.74 -1.53
CA GLU A 92 5.50 -0.40 -2.89
C GLU A 92 4.21 -1.15 -3.31
N LEU A 93 4.07 -2.39 -2.85
CA LEU A 93 2.94 -3.27 -3.17
C LEU A 93 1.66 -2.94 -2.40
N GLU A 94 1.79 -2.55 -1.14
CA GLU A 94 0.65 -2.20 -0.29
C GLU A 94 -0.01 -0.87 -0.71
N LYS A 95 0.73 0.01 -1.42
CA LYS A 95 0.21 1.25 -2.05
C LYS A 95 -0.92 1.02 -3.04
N ASN A 96 -1.08 -0.19 -3.55
CA ASN A 96 -2.15 -0.54 -4.49
C ASN A 96 -3.43 -1.06 -3.81
N GLN A 97 -3.43 -1.28 -2.49
CA GLN A 97 -4.63 -1.67 -1.77
C GLN A 97 -5.48 -0.42 -1.48
N THR A 98 -6.73 -0.39 -1.97
CA THR A 98 -7.68 0.69 -1.62
C THR A 98 -8.16 0.58 -0.16
N PHE A 99 -8.09 -0.64 0.39
CA PHE A 99 -8.58 -0.99 1.72
C PHE A 99 -7.49 -1.69 2.51
N ALA A 100 -7.40 -1.36 3.78
CA ALA A 100 -6.61 -2.03 4.78
C ALA A 100 -7.47 -3.08 5.47
N ASN A 101 -7.03 -4.34 5.51
CA ASN A 101 -7.68 -5.38 6.32
C ASN A 101 -7.38 -5.18 7.82
N ILE A 102 -7.83 -4.06 8.37
CA ILE A 102 -7.71 -3.60 9.75
C ILE A 102 -9.07 -3.05 10.17
N GLY A 103 -9.43 -3.27 11.43
CA GLY A 103 -10.63 -2.70 12.03
C GLY A 103 -10.25 -1.62 13.03
N ILE A 104 -10.89 -0.45 12.93
CA ILE A 104 -10.69 0.66 13.87
C ILE A 104 -12.02 0.96 14.54
N GLY A 105 -12.05 0.85 15.86
CA GLY A 105 -13.21 1.24 16.66
C GLY A 105 -12.90 2.47 17.50
N MET A 106 -13.89 3.34 17.66
CA MET A 106 -13.82 4.53 18.51
C MET A 106 -14.90 4.47 19.57
N PHE A 107 -14.55 4.80 20.81
CA PHE A 107 -15.44 4.65 21.97
C PHE A 107 -15.62 5.96 22.72
N ALA A 108 -16.83 6.19 23.24
CA ALA A 108 -17.20 7.41 23.97
C ALA A 108 -16.66 7.47 25.42
N GLN A 109 -16.00 6.41 25.90
CA GLN A 109 -15.38 6.36 27.23
C GLN A 109 -13.97 5.78 27.16
N ASP A 110 -13.26 5.82 28.28
CA ASP A 110 -11.92 5.25 28.42
C ASP A 110 -11.94 3.71 28.32
N TRP A 111 -10.79 3.15 27.95
CA TRP A 111 -10.52 1.71 27.90
C TRP A 111 -11.52 0.95 27.01
N CYS A 112 -11.96 1.57 25.92
CA CYS A 112 -12.87 1.00 24.93
C CYS A 112 -14.19 0.52 25.53
N ASN A 113 -14.76 1.34 26.42
CA ASN A 113 -16.06 1.11 27.03
C ASN A 113 -17.14 2.05 26.47
N GLY A 114 -18.40 1.71 26.73
CA GLY A 114 -19.55 2.53 26.39
C GLY A 114 -19.94 2.45 24.91
N VAL A 115 -20.47 3.56 24.38
CA VAL A 115 -20.95 3.64 23.00
C VAL A 115 -19.77 3.60 22.04
N ALA A 116 -19.84 2.73 21.03
CA ALA A 116 -18.77 2.49 20.07
C ALA A 116 -19.24 2.72 18.63
N VAL A 117 -18.30 3.12 17.77
CA VAL A 117 -18.45 3.09 16.31
C VAL A 117 -17.27 2.29 15.75
N PHE A 118 -17.57 1.31 14.91
CA PHE A 118 -16.57 0.44 14.30
C PHE A 118 -16.49 0.67 12.79
N PHE A 119 -15.27 0.62 12.28
CA PHE A 119 -14.96 0.67 10.87
C PHE A 119 -14.09 -0.53 10.52
N ASP A 120 -14.70 -1.49 9.81
CA ASP A 120 -13.99 -2.65 9.30
C ASP A 120 -13.53 -2.40 7.87
N ASN A 121 -12.41 -3.03 7.50
CA ASN A 121 -11.80 -2.88 6.19
C ASN A 121 -11.58 -1.39 5.86
N VAL A 122 -10.85 -0.69 6.73
CA VAL A 122 -10.64 0.76 6.65
C VAL A 122 -10.04 1.17 5.30
N ARG A 123 -10.54 2.25 4.70
CA ARG A 123 -10.00 2.76 3.43
C ARG A 123 -8.77 3.63 3.68
N TYR A 124 -7.73 3.42 2.88
CA TYR A 124 -6.59 4.33 2.90
C TYR A 124 -6.98 5.69 2.34
N ASN A 125 -6.37 6.73 2.90
CA ASN A 125 -6.51 8.11 2.46
C ASN A 125 -7.96 8.64 2.50
N VAL A 126 -8.83 8.05 3.33
CA VAL A 126 -10.22 8.50 3.55
C VAL A 126 -10.40 8.87 5.01
N GLN A 127 -11.10 9.99 5.25
CA GLN A 127 -11.50 10.39 6.60
C GLN A 127 -12.70 9.56 7.06
N HIS A 128 -12.51 8.85 8.16
CA HIS A 128 -13.57 8.15 8.88
C HIS A 128 -13.95 8.98 10.09
N PHE A 129 -15.23 9.30 10.26
CA PHE A 129 -15.67 10.20 11.33
C PHE A 129 -16.96 9.75 11.99
N THR A 130 -17.20 10.29 13.17
CA THR A 130 -18.42 10.15 13.94
C THR A 130 -18.79 11.50 14.54
N ALA A 131 -20.09 11.76 14.68
CA ALA A 131 -20.59 12.99 15.29
C ALA A 131 -20.42 13.02 16.82
N THR A 132 -20.18 11.85 17.42
CA THR A 132 -19.99 11.69 18.86
C THR A 132 -18.52 11.93 19.22
N ASN A 133 -18.28 12.51 20.40
CA ASN A 133 -16.93 12.65 20.94
C ASN A 133 -16.45 11.30 21.46
N MET A 134 -15.28 10.87 20.99
CA MET A 134 -14.67 9.59 21.36
C MET A 134 -13.37 9.83 22.12
N PHE A 135 -13.07 8.96 23.08
CA PHE A 135 -11.98 9.10 24.06
C PHE A 135 -11.09 7.84 24.15
N SER A 136 -11.42 6.78 23.43
CA SER A 136 -10.50 5.66 23.24
C SER A 136 -10.68 5.01 21.87
N VAL A 137 -9.64 4.30 21.44
CA VAL A 137 -9.53 3.67 20.13
C VAL A 137 -9.13 2.22 20.30
N VAL A 138 -9.76 1.34 19.52
CA VAL A 138 -9.31 -0.04 19.35
C VAL A 138 -8.80 -0.26 17.94
N ILE A 139 -7.67 -0.95 17.83
CA ILE A 139 -7.16 -1.53 16.59
C ILE A 139 -7.41 -3.04 16.63
N SER A 140 -8.00 -3.59 15.56
CA SER A 140 -8.44 -4.98 15.48
C SER A 140 -8.06 -5.63 14.14
N HIS A 141 -8.12 -6.96 14.11
CA HIS A 141 -7.67 -7.85 13.02
C HIS A 141 -6.16 -7.89 12.78
N ARG A 142 -5.49 -6.73 12.73
CA ARG A 142 -4.02 -6.61 12.67
C ARG A 142 -3.54 -5.26 13.21
N GLY A 143 -2.27 -5.18 13.58
CA GLY A 143 -1.63 -3.91 13.91
C GLY A 143 -1.34 -3.04 12.68
N LEU A 144 -0.88 -1.82 12.92
CA LEU A 144 -0.31 -0.95 11.88
C LEU A 144 0.99 -1.56 11.36
N ARG A 145 1.23 -1.42 10.06
CA ARG A 145 2.49 -1.79 9.39
C ARG A 145 3.48 -0.62 9.40
N ASN A 146 4.73 -0.89 9.04
CA ASN A 146 5.83 0.09 9.06
C ASN A 146 5.57 1.32 8.18
N ASN A 147 4.91 1.10 7.04
CA ASN A 147 4.50 2.10 6.06
C ASN A 147 3.11 2.70 6.35
N GLU A 148 2.45 2.31 7.44
CA GLU A 148 1.12 2.83 7.78
C GLU A 148 1.18 3.92 8.83
N GLN A 149 0.31 4.91 8.64
CA GLN A 149 0.12 6.00 9.58
C GLN A 149 -1.35 6.11 9.92
N LEU A 150 -1.70 6.13 11.20
CA LEU A 150 -3.05 6.38 11.68
C LEU A 150 -3.11 7.73 12.38
N ASP A 151 -3.75 8.70 11.74
CA ASP A 151 -3.89 10.05 12.27
C ASP A 151 -5.26 10.25 12.89
N PHE A 152 -5.29 11.00 13.98
CA PHE A 152 -6.50 11.37 14.67
C PHE A 152 -6.74 12.86 14.60
N SER A 153 -8.01 13.22 14.46
CA SER A 153 -8.47 14.60 14.38
C SER A 153 -9.75 14.78 15.19
N ARG A 154 -10.04 16.03 15.55
CA ARG A 154 -11.28 16.43 16.21
C ARG A 154 -12.03 17.44 15.37
N ARG A 155 -13.29 17.61 15.73
CA ARG A 155 -14.14 18.62 15.14
C ARG A 155 -13.59 20.03 15.35
N SER A 156 -13.55 20.79 14.27
CA SER A 156 -13.31 22.24 14.27
C SER A 156 -14.31 22.91 13.33
N GLY A 157 -15.11 23.84 13.86
CA GLY A 157 -16.24 24.42 13.12
C GLY A 157 -17.24 23.36 12.62
N ASN A 158 -17.39 23.29 11.30
CA ASN A 158 -18.31 22.36 10.61
C ASN A 158 -17.63 21.08 10.09
N ASP A 159 -16.31 20.93 10.30
CA ASP A 159 -15.56 19.76 9.86
C ASP A 159 -15.23 18.87 11.06
N PHE A 160 -15.72 17.62 11.06
CA PHE A 160 -15.43 16.63 12.10
C PHE A 160 -13.96 16.20 12.14
N CYS A 161 -13.21 16.45 11.08
CA CYS A 161 -11.78 16.21 10.96
C CYS A 161 -10.95 17.50 10.93
N GLY A 162 -11.56 18.65 11.25
CA GLY A 162 -11.00 19.97 10.96
C GLY A 162 -9.79 20.39 11.80
N MET A 163 -9.42 19.63 12.84
CA MET A 163 -8.20 19.86 13.61
C MET A 163 -7.46 18.56 13.85
N TYR A 164 -6.28 18.43 13.24
CA TYR A 164 -5.33 17.36 13.54
C TYR A 164 -4.89 17.41 15.01
N LEU A 165 -4.74 16.25 15.62
CA LEU A 165 -4.31 16.11 17.00
C LEU A 165 -2.97 15.39 17.11
N TYR A 166 -2.94 14.12 16.72
CA TYR A 166 -1.77 13.29 16.84
C TYR A 166 -1.84 12.08 15.90
N THR A 167 -0.71 11.42 15.76
CA THR A 167 -0.53 10.18 15.01
C THR A 167 -0.30 9.04 15.99
N ALA A 168 -0.92 7.88 15.77
CA ALA A 168 -0.60 6.66 16.52
C ALA A 168 0.87 6.30 16.36
N ALA A 169 1.46 5.63 17.35
CA ALA A 169 2.84 5.16 17.23
C ALA A 169 3.00 4.23 16.00
N GLN A 170 4.17 4.26 15.37
CA GLN A 170 4.48 3.28 14.33
C GLN A 170 4.34 1.86 14.89
N ASN A 171 3.87 0.93 14.06
CA ASN A 171 3.63 -0.46 14.45
C ASN A 171 2.71 -0.63 15.67
N THR A 172 1.72 0.25 15.83
CA THR A 172 0.73 0.09 16.90
C THR A 172 0.05 -1.28 16.77
N PRO A 173 0.14 -2.16 17.79
CA PRO A 173 -0.41 -3.50 17.71
C PRO A 173 -1.94 -3.50 17.82
N VAL A 174 -2.54 -4.67 17.62
CA VAL A 174 -3.94 -4.92 17.99
C VAL A 174 -4.12 -4.65 19.48
N GLY A 175 -5.16 -3.91 19.83
CA GLY A 175 -5.43 -3.55 21.22
C GLY A 175 -6.23 -2.27 21.37
N CYS A 176 -6.55 -1.96 22.62
CA CYS A 176 -7.24 -0.74 23.01
C CYS A 176 -6.26 0.25 23.65
N PHE A 177 -6.42 1.53 23.35
CA PHE A 177 -5.71 2.60 24.05
C PHE A 177 -6.59 3.85 24.21
N ASN A 178 -6.34 4.61 25.27
CA ASN A 178 -7.00 5.89 25.48
C ASN A 178 -6.47 6.93 24.50
N SER A 179 -7.37 7.79 24.04
CA SER A 179 -7.10 8.92 23.18
C SER A 179 -7.45 10.22 23.88
N GLN A 180 -7.01 11.33 23.31
CA GLN A 180 -7.69 12.61 23.56
C GLN A 180 -9.08 12.58 22.91
N LEU A 181 -9.88 13.63 23.11
CA LEU A 181 -11.15 13.79 22.41
C LEU A 181 -10.91 13.82 20.90
N ILE A 182 -11.42 12.80 20.20
CA ILE A 182 -11.34 12.64 18.75
C ILE A 182 -12.75 12.49 18.16
N ASN A 183 -12.90 12.87 16.89
CA ASN A 183 -14.12 12.64 16.12
C ASN A 183 -13.83 11.94 14.80
N CYS A 184 -12.55 11.88 14.40
CA CYS A 184 -12.13 11.44 13.10
C CYS A 184 -10.78 10.76 13.15
N PHE A 185 -10.58 9.79 12.25
CA PHE A 185 -9.26 9.27 11.94
C PHE A 185 -9.07 9.13 10.44
N ARG A 186 -7.80 9.01 10.03
CA ARG A 186 -7.42 8.67 8.67
C ARG A 186 -6.22 7.74 8.69
N LEU A 187 -6.33 6.66 7.92
CA LEU A 187 -5.24 5.71 7.71
C LEU A 187 -4.57 6.04 6.36
N TRP A 188 -3.25 6.11 6.33
CA TRP A 188 -2.48 6.47 5.13
C TRP A 188 -1.29 5.54 4.96
N LEU A 189 -0.79 5.48 3.73
CA LEU A 189 0.48 4.84 3.40
C LEU A 189 1.56 5.93 3.25
N ARG A 190 2.71 5.72 3.88
CA ARG A 190 3.91 6.55 3.75
C ARG A 190 4.75 6.17 2.54
#